data_AF-Q5JYR4-F1
#
_entry.id   AF-Q5JYR4-F1
#
_cell.length_a   1.000
_cell.length_b   1.000
_cell.length_c   1.000
_cell.angle_alpha   90.00
_cell.angle_beta   90.00
_cell.angle_gamma   90.00
#
_symmetry.space_group_name_H-M   'P 1'
#
loop_
_entity.id
_entity.type
_entity.pdbx_description
1 polymer ?
#
loop_
_entity_poly.entity_id
_entity_poly.type
_entity_poly.pdbx_seq_one_letter_code
_entity_poly.pdbx_strand_id
1 'polypeptide(L)'
;MQRTVQALQTASHLSQQADLRSIVEEIEDLVARLDELGGVYLQFEEGLETTALFVAATYKLMDHVGTEPSIKEDQVIQLMNAIFSKKNFESLSEAFSVASAAAVLSHNRYHVPVVVVPEGSASDTHEQAILRLQVTNVLSQPLTQATVKLEHAKSVASRATVLQKT
;
A
#
# COMPACT_ATOMS: atom_id res chain seq x y z
N MET A 1 2.67 -13.48 16.40
CA MET A 1 2.74 -12.89 15.05
C MET A 1 4.16 -12.49 14.64
N GLN A 2 4.91 -11.74 15.47
CA GLN A 2 6.27 -11.28 15.16
C GLN A 2 7.25 -12.38 14.69
N ARG A 3 7.22 -13.58 15.29
CA ARG A 3 8.05 -14.72 14.86
C ARG A 3 7.75 -15.18 13.43
N THR A 4 6.48 -15.23 13.04
CA THR A 4 6.07 -15.65 11.70
C THR A 4 6.52 -14.61 10.67
N VAL A 5 6.33 -13.31 10.94
CA VAL A 5 6.84 -12.21 10.10
C VAL A 5 8.36 -12.27 9.95
N GLN A 6 9.09 -12.58 11.02
CA GLN A 6 10.54 -12.79 10.95
C GLN A 6 10.91 -14.03 10.11
N ALA A 7 10.11 -15.10 10.16
CA ALA A 7 10.31 -16.27 9.33
C ALA A 7 10.13 -15.95 7.84
N LEU A 8 9.10 -15.18 7.48
CA LEU A 8 8.89 -14.64 6.13
C LEU A 8 10.10 -13.83 5.65
N GLN A 9 10.56 -12.89 6.47
CA GLN A 9 11.71 -12.05 6.14
C GLN A 9 12.99 -12.88 5.97
N THR A 10 13.23 -13.83 6.87
CA THR A 10 14.40 -14.73 6.81
C THR A 10 14.35 -15.60 5.56
N ALA A 11 13.18 -16.16 5.25
CA ALA A 11 12.97 -17.01 4.07
C ALA A 11 13.29 -16.29 2.77
N SER A 12 13.01 -14.98 2.67
CA SER A 12 13.35 -14.18 1.49
C SER A 12 14.86 -14.08 1.19
N HIS A 13 15.71 -14.46 2.15
CA HIS A 13 17.17 -14.48 2.02
C HIS A 13 17.76 -15.89 1.87
N LEU A 14 16.94 -16.94 1.95
CA LEU A 14 17.41 -18.31 1.79
C LEU A 14 17.72 -18.63 0.32
N SER A 15 18.36 -19.77 0.08
CA SER A 15 18.57 -20.27 -1.27
C SER A 15 17.23 -20.61 -1.93
N GLN A 16 17.12 -20.40 -3.24
CA GLN A 16 15.97 -20.85 -4.05
C GLN A 16 15.76 -22.37 -4.01
N GLN A 17 16.77 -23.13 -3.58
CA GLN A 17 16.68 -24.59 -3.40
C GLN A 17 16.05 -24.99 -2.06
N ALA A 18 15.85 -24.05 -1.13
CA ALA A 18 15.19 -24.33 0.14
C ALA A 18 13.70 -24.63 -0.08
N ASP A 19 13.16 -25.58 0.68
CA ASP A 19 11.72 -25.82 0.69
C ASP A 19 11.03 -24.74 1.53
N LEU A 20 10.46 -23.73 0.87
CA LEU A 20 9.81 -22.58 1.50
C LEU A 20 8.28 -22.69 1.51
N ARG A 21 7.71 -23.81 1.03
CA ARG A 21 6.26 -23.95 0.82
C ARG A 21 5.44 -23.68 2.08
N SER A 22 5.82 -24.28 3.20
CA SER A 22 5.11 -24.07 4.46
C SER A 22 5.17 -22.63 4.95
N ILE A 23 6.26 -21.90 4.68
CA ILE A 23 6.38 -20.48 5.07
C ILE A 23 5.50 -19.60 4.16
N VAL A 24 5.38 -19.95 2.89
CA VAL A 24 4.50 -19.24 1.94
C VAL A 24 3.02 -19.44 2.31
N GLU A 25 2.63 -20.66 2.71
CA GLU A 25 1.25 -20.98 3.14
C GLU A 25 0.81 -20.12 4.35
N GLU A 26 1.72 -19.80 5.27
CA GLU A 26 1.44 -18.92 6.43
C GLU A 26 0.99 -17.50 6.04
N ILE A 27 1.26 -17.05 4.81
CA ILE A 27 0.82 -15.72 4.34
C ILE A 27 -0.70 -15.64 4.35
N GLU A 28 -1.40 -16.66 3.85
CA GLU A 28 -2.86 -16.67 3.78
C GLU A 28 -3.48 -16.63 5.17
N ASP A 29 -2.93 -17.41 6.11
CA ASP A 29 -3.34 -17.42 7.51
C ASP A 29 -3.10 -16.07 8.19
N LEU A 30 -1.99 -15.39 7.87
CA LEU A 30 -1.72 -14.05 8.39
C LEU A 30 -2.67 -13.01 7.80
N VAL A 31 -2.98 -13.07 6.50
CA VAL A 31 -3.96 -12.16 5.88
C VAL A 31 -5.33 -12.29 6.55
N ALA A 32 -5.74 -13.52 6.88
CA ALA A 32 -7.02 -13.79 7.57
C ALA A 32 -7.10 -13.22 9.00
N ARG A 33 -5.96 -12.81 9.57
CA ARG A 33 -5.86 -12.26 10.94
C ARG A 33 -5.78 -10.73 10.97
N LEU A 34 -5.83 -10.06 9.82
CA LEU A 34 -5.88 -8.60 9.76
C LEU A 34 -7.25 -8.11 10.25
N ASP A 35 -7.23 -7.10 11.10
CA ASP A 35 -8.44 -6.41 11.55
C ASP A 35 -8.83 -5.33 10.55
N GLU A 36 -10.11 -5.32 10.16
CA GLU A 36 -10.70 -4.25 9.37
C GLU A 36 -11.12 -3.09 10.27
N LEU A 37 -10.55 -1.91 10.03
CA LEU A 37 -10.88 -0.70 10.78
C LEU A 37 -11.63 0.27 9.87
N GLY A 38 -12.95 0.37 10.09
CA GLY A 38 -13.82 1.33 9.42
C GLY A 38 -13.94 1.15 7.91
N GLY A 39 -13.68 -0.06 7.38
CA GLY A 39 -13.71 -0.36 5.94
C GLY A 39 -12.59 0.27 5.11
N VAL A 40 -11.70 1.04 5.74
CA VAL A 40 -10.65 1.82 5.05
C VAL A 40 -9.26 1.25 5.31
N TYR A 41 -9.06 0.58 6.45
CA TYR A 41 -7.77 0.10 6.89
C TYR A 41 -7.82 -1.40 7.17
N LEU A 42 -6.72 -2.08 6.83
CA LEU A 42 -6.39 -3.39 7.35
C LEU A 42 -5.10 -3.27 8.15
N GLN A 43 -5.10 -3.82 9.36
CA GLN A 43 -3.96 -3.76 10.25
C GLN A 43 -4.02 -4.94 11.22
N PHE A 44 -2.88 -5.41 11.69
CA PHE A 44 -2.85 -6.33 12.83
C PHE A 44 -3.09 -5.58 14.14
N GLU A 45 -3.66 -6.29 15.11
CA GLU A 45 -3.84 -5.85 16.50
C GLU A 45 -2.52 -5.34 17.11
N GLU A 46 -1.38 -5.97 16.77
CA GLU A 46 -0.05 -5.61 17.25
C GLU A 46 0.47 -4.24 16.76
N GLY A 47 -0.22 -3.59 15.82
CA GLY A 47 0.13 -2.23 15.41
C GLY A 47 0.68 -2.08 13.99
N LEU A 48 0.99 -0.84 13.66
CA LEU A 48 1.46 -0.43 12.34
C LEU A 48 2.83 -1.00 11.99
N GLU A 49 3.75 -1.05 12.96
CA GLU A 49 5.09 -1.61 12.76
C GLU A 49 5.02 -3.05 12.26
N THR A 50 4.26 -3.90 12.95
CA THR A 50 4.12 -5.32 12.59
C THR A 50 3.41 -5.49 11.25
N THR A 51 2.41 -4.65 10.98
CA THR A 51 1.69 -4.63 9.70
C THR A 51 2.60 -4.26 8.53
N ALA A 52 3.38 -3.19 8.67
CA ALA A 52 4.33 -2.76 7.65
C ALA A 52 5.43 -3.81 7.42
N LEU A 53 5.96 -4.39 8.50
CA LEU A 53 6.97 -5.44 8.38
C LEU A 53 6.42 -6.70 7.70
N PHE A 54 5.18 -7.10 8.00
CA PHE A 54 4.49 -8.19 7.30
C PHE A 54 4.42 -7.92 5.81
N VAL A 55 3.94 -6.74 5.40
CA VAL A 55 3.88 -6.37 3.98
C VAL A 55 5.26 -6.41 3.34
N ALA A 56 6.27 -5.82 3.99
CA ALA A 56 7.65 -5.84 3.48
C ALA A 56 8.19 -7.26 3.28
N ALA A 57 8.00 -8.13 4.28
CA ALA A 57 8.50 -9.50 4.28
C ALA A 57 7.75 -10.36 3.24
N THR A 58 6.43 -10.24 3.17
CA THR A 58 5.59 -10.97 2.22
C THR A 58 5.98 -10.65 0.79
N TYR A 59 6.03 -9.38 0.39
CA TYR A 59 6.38 -9.03 -0.99
C TYR A 59 7.81 -9.44 -1.36
N LYS A 60 8.77 -9.36 -0.42
CA LYS A 60 10.13 -9.86 -0.66
C LYS A 60 10.17 -11.39 -0.84
N LEU A 61 9.47 -12.14 0.02
CA LEU A 61 9.42 -13.59 -0.09
C LEU A 61 8.74 -14.01 -1.40
N MET A 62 7.62 -13.39 -1.73
CA MET A 62 6.84 -13.71 -2.92
C MET A 62 7.57 -13.34 -4.21
N ASP A 63 8.32 -12.24 -4.21
CA ASP A 63 9.25 -11.94 -5.31
C ASP A 63 10.37 -13.00 -5.38
N HIS A 64 10.94 -13.39 -4.23
CA HIS A 64 11.98 -14.41 -4.15
C HIS A 64 11.51 -15.76 -4.70
N VAL A 65 10.31 -16.24 -4.35
CA VAL A 65 9.79 -17.54 -4.85
C VAL A 65 9.12 -17.43 -6.23
N GLY A 66 8.95 -16.21 -6.76
CA GLY A 66 8.40 -15.97 -8.09
C GLY A 66 6.88 -16.20 -8.21
N THR A 67 6.15 -16.05 -7.10
CA THR A 67 4.69 -16.26 -7.04
C THR A 67 4.02 -14.97 -6.56
N GLU A 68 2.80 -14.72 -7.02
CA GLU A 68 1.99 -13.59 -6.54
C GLU A 68 1.57 -13.78 -5.08
N PRO A 69 1.64 -12.74 -4.22
CA PRO A 69 1.12 -12.80 -2.86
C PRO A 69 -0.38 -13.11 -2.83
N SER A 70 -0.81 -13.97 -1.90
CA SER A 70 -2.23 -14.23 -1.61
C SER A 70 -2.90 -13.06 -0.86
N ILE A 71 -2.84 -11.85 -1.42
CA ILE A 71 -3.44 -10.63 -0.90
C ILE A 71 -4.24 -9.98 -2.04
N LYS A 72 -5.53 -9.74 -1.84
CA LYS A 72 -6.39 -9.14 -2.87
C LYS A 72 -6.10 -7.64 -3.04
N GLU A 73 -6.39 -7.10 -4.22
CA GLU A 73 -6.14 -5.68 -4.54
C GLU A 73 -6.78 -4.69 -3.54
N ASP A 74 -8.01 -4.95 -3.11
CA ASP A 74 -8.72 -4.14 -2.11
C ASP A 74 -8.03 -4.20 -0.73
N GLN A 75 -7.56 -5.39 -0.33
CA GLN A 75 -6.79 -5.57 0.89
C GLN A 75 -5.44 -4.84 0.82
N VAL A 76 -4.78 -4.84 -0.35
CA VAL A 76 -3.56 -4.05 -0.56
C VAL A 76 -3.85 -2.57 -0.36
N ILE A 77 -4.93 -2.04 -0.94
CA ILE A 77 -5.34 -0.65 -0.75
C ILE A 77 -5.56 -0.34 0.74
N GLN A 78 -6.27 -1.21 1.46
CA GLN A 78 -6.54 -1.02 2.89
C GLN A 78 -5.28 -1.08 3.76
N LEU A 79 -4.33 -1.97 3.44
CA LEU A 79 -3.00 -2.02 4.09
C LEU A 79 -2.21 -0.73 3.81
N MET A 80 -2.28 -0.20 2.59
CA MET A 80 -1.58 1.05 2.22
C MET A 80 -2.15 2.26 2.94
N ASN A 81 -3.47 2.35 3.01
CA ASN A 81 -4.13 3.37 3.80
C ASN A 81 -3.65 3.33 5.25
N ALA A 82 -3.48 2.14 5.84
CA ALA A 82 -2.99 2.01 7.21
C ALA A 82 -1.54 2.50 7.32
N ILE A 83 -0.64 1.94 6.50
CA ILE A 83 0.82 2.19 6.49
C ILE A 83 1.16 3.68 6.28
N PHE A 84 0.40 4.37 5.41
CA PHE A 84 0.65 5.78 5.08
C PHE A 84 -0.31 6.77 5.74
N SER A 85 -1.13 6.34 6.70
CA SER A 85 -2.08 7.21 7.41
C SER A 85 -1.39 8.22 8.36
N LYS A 86 -0.22 7.86 8.91
CA LYS A 86 0.49 8.65 9.91
C LYS A 86 1.57 9.53 9.26
N LYS A 87 1.70 10.76 9.76
CA LYS A 87 2.80 11.69 9.40
C LYS A 87 4.01 11.58 10.33
N ASN A 88 3.81 11.02 11.52
CA ASN A 88 4.83 10.86 12.55
C ASN A 88 4.83 9.39 12.98
N PHE A 89 6.02 8.85 13.23
CA PHE A 89 6.21 7.48 13.70
C PHE A 89 6.56 7.44 15.18
N GLU A 90 6.06 6.43 15.88
CA GLU A 90 6.23 6.25 17.32
C GLU A 90 7.66 5.81 17.69
N SER A 91 8.34 5.12 16.76
CA SER A 91 9.70 4.63 16.96
C SER A 91 10.49 4.61 15.65
N LEU A 92 11.82 4.49 15.75
CA LEU A 92 12.68 4.25 14.58
C LEU A 92 12.37 2.89 13.91
N SER A 93 11.92 1.90 14.68
CA SER A 93 11.56 0.57 14.17
C SER A 93 10.27 0.61 13.34
N GLU A 94 9.27 1.38 13.80
CA GLU A 94 8.05 1.64 13.03
C GLU A 94 8.37 2.38 11.73
N ALA A 95 9.19 3.44 11.81
CA ALA A 95 9.62 4.19 10.63
C ALA A 95 10.38 3.32 9.62
N PHE A 96 11.28 2.46 10.10
CA PHE A 96 12.01 1.50 9.27
C PHE A 96 11.08 0.49 8.59
N SER A 97 10.10 -0.03 9.32
CA SER A 97 9.14 -1.00 8.80
C SER A 97 8.24 -0.38 7.74
N VAL A 98 7.75 0.84 7.97
CA VAL A 98 6.97 1.63 6.98
C VAL A 98 7.81 1.92 5.73
N ALA A 99 9.06 2.38 5.89
CA ALA A 99 9.95 2.63 4.76
C ALA A 99 10.25 1.34 3.97
N SER A 100 10.41 0.21 4.66
CA SER A 100 10.63 -1.10 4.03
C SER A 100 9.43 -1.57 3.21
N ALA A 101 8.21 -1.40 3.75
CA ALA A 101 6.97 -1.67 3.02
C ALA A 101 6.84 -0.76 1.79
N ALA A 102 7.10 0.53 1.95
CA ALA A 102 7.06 1.50 0.87
C ALA A 102 8.03 1.15 -0.26
N ALA A 103 9.25 0.74 0.08
CA ALA A 103 10.25 0.33 -0.90
C ALA A 103 9.77 -0.85 -1.77
N VAL A 104 9.26 -1.92 -1.17
CA VAL A 104 8.80 -3.10 -1.92
C VAL A 104 7.54 -2.81 -2.75
N LEU A 105 6.67 -1.91 -2.28
CA LEU A 105 5.43 -1.56 -2.97
C LEU A 105 5.61 -0.49 -4.04
N SER A 106 6.68 0.31 -3.94
CA SER A 106 7.04 1.27 -4.98
C SER A 106 7.44 0.60 -6.29
N HIS A 107 7.99 -0.62 -6.20
CA HIS A 107 8.45 -1.39 -7.35
C HIS A 107 8.40 -2.90 -7.05
N ASN A 108 7.36 -3.58 -7.54
CA ASN A 108 7.27 -5.04 -7.57
C ASN A 108 6.46 -5.49 -8.78
N ARG A 109 6.44 -6.81 -9.01
CA ARG A 109 5.80 -7.45 -10.17
C ARG A 109 4.30 -7.70 -10.01
N TYR A 110 3.74 -7.43 -8.83
CA TYR A 110 2.41 -7.87 -8.44
C TYR A 110 1.46 -6.67 -8.26
N HIS A 111 1.54 -5.99 -7.11
CA HIS A 111 0.71 -4.85 -6.79
C HIS A 111 1.56 -3.61 -6.60
N VAL A 112 1.45 -2.64 -7.51
CA VAL A 112 2.08 -1.31 -7.37
C VAL A 112 0.98 -0.30 -7.02
N PRO A 113 0.79 0.06 -5.74
CA PRO A 113 -0.26 0.98 -5.34
C PRO A 113 0.00 2.37 -5.87
N VAL A 114 -1.08 3.03 -6.32
CA VAL A 114 -1.04 4.39 -6.87
C VAL A 114 -1.54 5.38 -5.84
N VAL A 115 -0.77 6.45 -5.64
CA VAL A 115 -1.13 7.58 -4.79
C VAL A 115 -1.58 8.73 -5.69
N VAL A 116 -2.77 9.26 -5.42
CA VAL A 116 -3.34 10.41 -6.15
C VAL A 116 -3.58 11.53 -5.15
N VAL A 117 -2.90 12.66 -5.34
CA VAL A 117 -3.04 13.85 -4.49
C VAL A 117 -3.26 15.10 -5.35
N PRO A 118 -4.07 16.07 -4.91
CA PRO A 118 -4.18 17.35 -5.61
C PRO A 118 -2.84 18.11 -5.55
N GLU A 119 -2.43 18.66 -6.69
CA GLU A 119 -1.21 19.49 -6.78
C GLU A 119 -1.56 20.94 -6.42
N GLY A 120 -0.96 21.45 -5.34
CA GLY A 120 -1.12 22.82 -4.86
C GLY A 120 -2.29 23.05 -3.90
N SER A 121 -2.30 24.22 -3.26
CA SER A 121 -3.48 24.73 -2.55
C SER A 121 -4.50 25.15 -3.60
N ALA A 122 -5.79 24.86 -3.40
CA ALA A 122 -6.85 25.42 -4.23
C ALA A 122 -6.72 26.95 -4.20
N SER A 123 -6.11 27.54 -5.23
CA SER A 123 -5.90 28.98 -5.28
C SER A 123 -7.17 29.59 -5.87
N ASP A 124 -7.77 30.52 -5.13
CA ASP A 124 -9.05 31.21 -5.41
C ASP A 124 -8.99 32.16 -6.61
N THR A 125 -8.34 31.77 -7.71
CA THR A 125 -8.36 32.53 -8.95
C THR A 125 -9.51 32.01 -9.82
N HIS A 126 -10.62 32.74 -9.74
CA HIS A 126 -11.93 32.48 -10.36
C HIS A 126 -11.94 32.41 -11.91
N GLU A 127 -10.80 32.35 -12.58
CA GLU A 127 -10.71 32.19 -14.02
C GLU A 127 -10.01 30.86 -14.35
N GLN A 128 -10.83 29.84 -14.61
CA GLN A 128 -10.45 28.46 -14.94
C GLN A 128 -9.84 27.67 -13.76
N ALA A 129 -10.71 27.08 -12.93
CA ALA A 129 -10.30 26.10 -11.93
C ALA A 129 -9.75 24.83 -12.62
N ILE A 130 -8.45 24.78 -12.85
CA ILE A 130 -7.76 23.58 -13.34
C ILE A 130 -7.46 22.69 -12.13
N LEU A 131 -8.11 21.52 -12.06
CA LEU A 131 -7.72 20.48 -11.10
C LEU A 131 -6.46 19.79 -11.58
N ARG A 132 -5.34 20.03 -10.90
CA ARG A 132 -4.09 19.31 -11.12
C ARG A 132 -3.98 18.18 -10.11
N LEU A 133 -3.65 16.99 -10.60
CA LEU A 133 -3.46 15.79 -9.78
C LEU A 133 -2.03 15.29 -9.97
N GLN A 134 -1.32 15.11 -8.87
CA GLN A 134 -0.10 14.34 -8.84
C GLN A 134 -0.45 12.86 -8.67
N VAL A 135 0.04 12.04 -9.59
CA VAL A 135 -0.19 10.59 -9.62
C VAL A 135 1.18 9.90 -9.58
N THR A 136 1.46 9.20 -8.50
CA THR A 136 2.77 8.57 -8.24
C THR A 136 2.60 7.19 -7.62
N ASN A 137 3.70 6.46 -7.44
CA ASN A 137 3.72 5.35 -6.49
C ASN A 137 3.80 5.86 -5.04
N VAL A 138 3.84 4.92 -4.09
CA VAL A 138 3.91 5.19 -2.64
C VAL A 138 5.18 5.94 -2.18
N LEU A 139 6.24 5.98 -2.99
CA LEU A 139 7.47 6.74 -2.72
C LEU A 139 7.52 8.08 -3.50
N SER A 140 6.38 8.55 -4.02
CA SER A 140 6.29 9.77 -4.82
C SER A 140 7.12 9.73 -6.11
N GLN A 141 7.41 8.54 -6.64
CA GLN A 141 8.12 8.37 -7.89
C GLN A 141 7.13 8.30 -9.07
N PRO A 142 7.54 8.71 -10.29
CA PRO A 142 6.71 8.58 -11.48
C PRO A 142 6.32 7.12 -11.76
N LEU A 143 5.10 6.91 -12.23
CA LEU A 143 4.65 5.60 -12.70
C LEU A 143 5.24 5.31 -14.08
N THR A 144 5.62 4.06 -14.34
CA THR A 144 6.14 3.61 -15.65
C THR A 144 5.13 3.83 -16.77
N GLN A 145 3.85 3.55 -16.50
CA GLN A 145 2.74 3.79 -17.41
C GLN A 145 1.47 3.98 -16.59
N ALA A 146 0.68 5.01 -16.90
CA ALA A 146 -0.61 5.24 -16.28
C ALA A 146 -1.57 5.89 -17.29
N THR A 147 -2.81 5.41 -17.32
CA THR A 147 -3.91 6.10 -18.02
C THR A 147 -4.92 6.54 -16.96
N VAL A 148 -5.08 7.85 -16.78
CA VAL A 148 -6.03 8.40 -15.82
C VAL A 148 -7.29 8.81 -16.56
N LYS A 149 -8.43 8.32 -16.09
CA LYS A 149 -9.74 8.68 -16.63
C LYS A 149 -10.60 9.22 -15.50
N LEU A 150 -10.94 10.51 -15.59
CA LEU A 150 -11.89 11.13 -14.68
C LEU A 150 -13.31 10.74 -15.10
N GLU A 151 -14.00 9.95 -14.29
CA GLU A 151 -15.40 9.60 -14.55
C GLU A 151 -16.35 10.72 -14.10
N HIS A 152 -16.18 11.17 -12.85
CA HIS A 152 -16.94 12.27 -12.28
C HIS A 152 -16.19 12.90 -11.09
N ALA A 153 -16.53 14.13 -10.77
CA ALA A 153 -16.14 14.79 -9.52
C ALA A 153 -17.39 15.37 -8.87
N LYS A 154 -17.51 15.27 -7.54
CA LYS A 154 -18.62 15.83 -6.77
C LYS A 154 -18.10 16.80 -5.73
N SER A 155 -18.83 17.88 -5.51
CA SER A 155 -18.60 18.76 -4.37
C SER A 155 -18.93 18.01 -3.07
N VAL A 156 -18.01 18.02 -2.10
CA VAL A 156 -18.26 17.42 -0.78
C VAL A 156 -19.41 18.14 -0.06
N ALA A 157 -19.49 19.47 -0.19
CA ALA A 157 -20.48 20.29 0.49
C ALA A 157 -21.90 20.12 -0.08
N SER A 158 -22.04 20.17 -1.42
CA SER A 158 -23.36 20.13 -2.06
C SER A 158 -23.75 18.77 -2.62
N ARG A 159 -22.81 17.81 -2.67
CA ARG A 159 -22.92 16.52 -3.38
C ARG A 159 -23.21 16.65 -4.89
N ALA A 160 -23.26 17.86 -5.42
CA ALA A 160 -23.48 18.12 -6.83
C ALA A 160 -22.28 17.66 -7.65
N THR A 161 -22.55 17.06 -8.82
CA THR A 161 -21.52 16.75 -9.80
C THR A 161 -20.96 18.06 -10.36
N VAL A 162 -19.65 18.29 -10.18
CA VAL A 162 -18.95 19.49 -10.65
C VAL A 162 -18.20 19.24 -11.95
N LEU A 163 -17.82 17.99 -12.22
CA LEU A 163 -17.23 17.52 -13.48
C LEU A 163 -17.77 16.13 -13.77
N GLN A 164 -18.07 15.82 -15.04
CA GLN A 164 -18.48 14.49 -15.47
C GLN A 164 -17.94 14.23 -16.88
N LYS A 165 -17.53 13.00 -17.13
CA LYS A 165 -17.22 12.53 -18.48
C LYS A 165 -18.45 12.68 -19.36
N THR A 166 -18.32 13.38 -20.49
CA THR A 166 -19.32 13.42 -21.55
C THR A 166 -19.24 12.16 -22.42
#